data_AF-A0AAW0IYD2-F1
#
_entry.id   AF-A0AAW0IYD2-F1
#
_cell.length_a   1.000
_cell.length_b   1.000
_cell.length_c   1.000
_cell.angle_alpha   90.00
_cell.angle_beta   90.00
_cell.angle_gamma   90.00
#
_symmetry.space_group_name_H-M   'P 1'
#
loop_
_entity.id
_entity.type
_entity.pdbx_description
1 polymer ?
#
loop_
_entity_poly.entity_id
_entity_poly.type
_entity_poly.pdbx_seq_one_letter_code
_entity_poly.pdbx_strand_id
1 'polypeptide(L)'
;MANQKHLFSFLSFLLLTLSLSLCLWGHEPLVLAKEVIPIGVVLDLKSPVGRVAESYMSMARSDFYAVNHNYRTRLTLFAKDSGDDVITAASTGTL
;
A
#
# COMPACT_ATOMS: atom_id res chain seq x y z
N MET A 1 -33.30 9.38 44.39
CA MET A 1 -33.08 8.15 43.56
C MET A 1 -33.52 8.28 42.08
N ALA A 2 -34.04 9.41 41.59
CA ALA A 2 -34.46 9.56 40.19
C ALA A 2 -33.31 9.97 39.22
N ASN A 3 -32.44 10.90 39.64
CA ASN A 3 -31.34 11.42 38.80
C ASN A 3 -30.22 10.42 38.48
N GLN A 4 -30.09 9.37 39.27
CA GLN A 4 -29.07 8.33 39.07
C GLN A 4 -29.37 7.47 37.83
N LYS A 5 -30.65 7.21 37.55
CA LYS A 5 -31.09 6.44 36.36
C LYS A 5 -30.81 7.22 35.07
N HIS A 6 -31.01 8.54 35.11
CA HIS A 6 -30.76 9.43 33.98
C HIS A 6 -29.26 9.55 33.68
N LEU A 7 -28.43 9.56 34.72
CA LEU A 7 -26.97 9.58 34.58
C LEU A 7 -26.44 8.30 33.91
N PHE A 8 -26.94 7.13 34.30
CA PHE A 8 -26.55 5.86 33.66
C PHE A 8 -27.00 5.77 32.20
N SER A 9 -28.21 6.25 31.89
CA SER A 9 -28.71 6.30 30.52
C SER A 9 -27.86 7.23 29.64
N PHE A 10 -27.49 8.40 30.16
CA PHE A 10 -26.63 9.35 29.45
C PHE A 10 -25.22 8.79 29.23
N LEU A 11 -24.63 8.17 30.25
CA LEU A 11 -23.30 7.56 30.14
C LEU A 11 -23.29 6.40 29.14
N SER A 12 -24.33 5.58 29.12
CA SER A 12 -24.50 4.51 28.15
C SER A 12 -24.58 5.06 26.72
N PHE A 13 -25.36 6.12 26.50
CA PHE A 13 -25.46 6.79 25.20
C PHE A 13 -24.12 7.39 24.77
N LEU A 14 -23.41 8.07 25.68
CA LEU A 14 -22.08 8.62 25.40
C LEU A 14 -21.09 7.53 25.01
N LEU A 15 -21.06 6.41 25.74
CA LEU A 15 -20.19 5.27 25.42
C LEU A 15 -20.54 4.63 24.07
N LEU A 16 -21.83 4.53 23.73
CA LEU A 16 -22.30 4.01 22.44
C LEU A 16 -21.91 4.93 21.27
N THR A 17 -22.06 6.25 21.45
CA THR A 17 -21.64 7.23 20.42
C THR A 17 -20.12 7.25 20.24
N LEU A 18 -19.37 7.15 21.34
CA LEU A 18 -17.91 7.07 21.31
C LEU A 18 -17.46 5.79 20.60
N SER A 19 -17.99 4.62 20.94
CA SER A 19 -17.66 3.36 20.27
C SER A 19 -18.02 3.36 18.78
N LEU A 20 -19.16 3.95 18.40
CA LEU A 20 -19.55 4.09 17.00
C LEU A 20 -18.60 5.02 16.23
N SER A 21 -18.19 6.13 16.83
CA SER A 21 -17.21 7.05 16.23
C SER A 21 -15.83 6.42 16.05
N LEU A 22 -15.36 5.63 17.03
CA LEU A 22 -14.13 4.84 16.94
C LEU A 22 -14.22 3.74 15.86
N CYS A 23 -15.36 3.06 15.75
CA CYS A 23 -15.60 2.08 14.69
C CYS A 23 -15.58 2.71 13.30
N LEU A 24 -16.15 3.91 13.13
CA LEU A 24 -16.17 4.63 11.86
C LEU A 24 -14.82 5.24 11.50
N TRP A 25 -13.96 5.55 12.49
CA TRP A 25 -12.61 6.07 12.27
C TRP A 25 -11.61 4.97 11.87
N GLY A 26 -11.86 3.71 12.28
CA GLY A 26 -10.98 2.57 12.01
C GLY A 26 -11.39 1.70 10.82
N HIS A 27 -12.53 1.97 10.19
CA HIS A 27 -13.03 1.15 9.09
C HIS A 27 -12.41 1.61 7.76
N GLU A 28 -11.25 1.03 7.42
CA GLU A 28 -10.80 0.95 6.04
C GLU A 28 -11.99 0.45 5.20
N PRO A 29 -12.52 1.25 4.26
CA PRO A 29 -13.72 0.89 3.52
C PRO A 29 -13.47 -0.47 2.89
N LEU A 30 -14.30 -1.46 3.23
CA LEU A 30 -14.29 -2.86 2.78
C LEU A 30 -13.33 -3.00 1.61
N VAL A 31 -12.09 -3.40 1.90
CA VAL A 31 -10.99 -3.38 0.94
C VAL A 31 -11.45 -4.18 -0.27
N LEU A 32 -11.99 -3.49 -1.27
CA LEU A 32 -12.25 -4.12 -2.56
C LEU A 32 -10.87 -4.60 -2.97
N ALA A 33 -10.74 -5.91 -3.22
CA ALA A 33 -9.49 -6.58 -3.49
C ALA A 33 -8.59 -5.68 -4.35
N LYS A 34 -7.42 -5.36 -3.81
CA LYS A 34 -6.50 -4.43 -4.44
C LYS A 34 -5.92 -5.11 -5.67
N GLU A 35 -6.23 -4.61 -6.86
CA GLU A 35 -5.79 -5.19 -8.11
C GLU A 35 -4.27 -4.98 -8.25
N VAL A 36 -3.51 -6.07 -8.36
CA VAL A 36 -2.05 -6.02 -8.48
C VAL A 36 -1.66 -6.07 -9.95
N ILE A 37 -0.93 -5.05 -10.40
CA ILE A 37 -0.43 -4.96 -11.77
C ILE A 37 1.06 -5.34 -11.76
N PRO A 38 1.44 -6.49 -12.35
CA PRO A 38 2.84 -6.91 -12.42
C PRO A 38 3.59 -6.11 -13.50
N ILE A 39 4.72 -5.53 -13.14
CA ILE A 39 5.59 -4.75 -14.04
C ILE A 39 6.97 -5.40 -14.06
N GLY A 40 7.40 -5.87 -15.23
CA GLY A 40 8.77 -6.34 -15.45
C GLY A 40 9.72 -5.15 -15.63
N VAL A 41 10.85 -5.18 -14.95
CA VAL A 41 11.92 -4.17 -15.09
C VAL A 41 13.23 -4.91 -15.34
N VAL A 42 13.95 -4.53 -16.39
CA VAL A 42 15.26 -5.11 -16.72
C VAL A 42 16.33 -4.06 -16.46
N LEU A 43 17.27 -4.38 -15.57
CA LEU A 43 18.35 -3.48 -15.16
C LEU A 43 19.65 -4.27 -15.07
N ASP A 44 20.78 -3.63 -15.31
CA ASP A 44 22.07 -4.20 -14.90
C ASP A 44 22.28 -3.95 -13.40
N LEU A 45 21.96 -4.95 -12.57
CA LEU A 45 22.08 -4.84 -11.11
C LEU A 45 23.54 -4.92 -10.63
N LYS A 46 24.49 -5.23 -11.52
CA LYS A 46 25.92 -5.19 -11.23
C LYS A 46 26.48 -3.77 -11.38
N SER A 47 25.88 -2.95 -12.24
CA SER A 47 26.20 -1.52 -12.35
C SER A 47 25.70 -0.71 -11.15
N PRO A 48 26.47 0.29 -10.67
CA PRO A 48 25.99 1.27 -9.70
C PRO A 48 24.70 1.96 -10.14
N VAL A 49 24.55 2.26 -11.43
CA VAL A 49 23.37 2.95 -11.97
C VAL A 49 22.14 2.06 -11.86
N GLY A 50 22.24 0.76 -12.19
CA GLY A 50 21.10 -0.14 -12.12
C GLY A 50 20.64 -0.40 -10.68
N ARG A 51 21.57 -0.53 -9.71
CA ARG A 51 21.21 -0.61 -8.28
C ARG A 51 20.53 0.65 -7.77
N VAL A 52 21.06 1.81 -8.14
CA VAL A 52 20.48 3.10 -7.77
C VAL A 52 19.07 3.21 -8.37
N ALA A 53 18.89 2.89 -9.65
CA ALA A 53 17.58 2.90 -10.31
C ALA A 53 16.57 1.97 -9.61
N GLU A 54 16.97 0.73 -9.30
CA GLU A 54 16.11 -0.25 -8.59
C GLU A 54 15.64 0.29 -7.24
N SER A 55 16.55 0.87 -6.45
CA SER A 55 16.24 1.46 -5.16
C SER A 55 15.30 2.67 -5.28
N TYR A 56 15.56 3.58 -6.23
CA TYR A 56 14.70 4.75 -6.46
C TYR A 56 13.30 4.35 -6.95
N MET A 57 13.18 3.34 -7.82
CA MET A 57 11.88 2.83 -8.25
C MET A 57 11.09 2.22 -7.09
N SER A 58 11.76 1.47 -6.21
CA SER A 58 11.15 0.92 -5.01
C SER A 58 10.65 2.02 -4.06
N MET A 59 11.47 3.04 -3.81
CA MET A 59 11.11 4.19 -2.98
C MET A 59 9.95 4.99 -3.59
N ALA A 60 10.04 5.35 -4.87
CA ALA A 60 9.00 6.12 -5.55
C ALA A 60 7.64 5.40 -5.52
N ARG A 61 7.62 4.07 -5.67
CA ARG A 61 6.41 3.27 -5.52
C ARG A 61 5.86 3.32 -4.10
N SER A 62 6.72 3.21 -3.09
CA SER A 62 6.34 3.31 -1.67
C SER A 62 5.74 4.67 -1.36
N ASP A 63 6.46 5.74 -1.71
CA ASP A 63 6.06 7.13 -1.46
C ASP A 63 4.75 7.47 -2.18
N PHE A 64 4.62 7.06 -3.44
CA PHE A 64 3.39 7.26 -4.21
C PHE A 64 2.18 6.65 -3.49
N TYR A 65 2.32 5.43 -2.96
CA TYR A 65 1.21 4.73 -2.32
C TYR A 65 1.02 5.05 -0.84
N ALA A 66 1.98 5.70 -0.19
CA ALA A 66 1.80 6.33 1.11
C ALA A 66 0.86 7.53 1.00
N VAL A 67 1.03 8.37 -0.04
CA VAL A 67 0.12 9.50 -0.32
C VAL A 67 -1.20 9.02 -0.91
N ASN A 68 -1.15 8.04 -1.83
CA ASN A 68 -2.32 7.51 -2.55
C ASN A 68 -2.77 6.15 -1.99
N HIS A 69 -3.02 6.06 -0.67
CA HIS A 69 -3.39 4.80 -0.03
C HIS A 69 -4.68 4.19 -0.60
N ASN A 70 -5.65 5.04 -1.01
CA ASN A 70 -6.96 4.64 -1.54
C ASN A 70 -6.96 4.21 -3.02
N TYR A 71 -5.85 4.34 -3.75
CA TYR A 71 -5.77 3.81 -5.12
C TYR A 71 -5.96 2.31 -5.10
N ARG A 72 -6.92 1.80 -5.89
CA ARG A 72 -7.27 0.37 -5.93
C ARG A 72 -6.27 -0.50 -6.68
N THR A 73 -5.52 0.08 -7.60
CA THR A 73 -4.46 -0.62 -8.34
C THR A 73 -3.12 -0.46 -7.63
N ARG A 74 -2.37 -1.56 -7.50
CA ARG A 74 -1.01 -1.58 -6.94
C ARG A 74 -0.03 -2.13 -7.94
N LEU A 75 1.03 -1.37 -8.24
CA LEU A 75 2.16 -1.88 -9.01
C LEU A 75 3.01 -2.82 -8.16
N THR A 76 3.44 -3.94 -8.75
CA THR A 76 4.51 -4.78 -8.22
C THR A 76 5.63 -4.84 -9.25
N LEU A 77 6.81 -4.38 -8.86
CA LEU A 77 8.00 -4.34 -9.71
C LEU A 77 8.74 -5.66 -9.59
N PHE A 78 9.02 -6.30 -10.72
CA PHE A 78 9.85 -7.50 -10.83
C PHE A 78 11.13 -7.13 -11.58
N ALA A 79 12.17 -6.80 -10.81
CA ALA A 79 13.48 -6.52 -11.37
C ALA A 79 14.16 -7.83 -11.79
N LYS A 80 14.71 -7.85 -13.01
CA LYS A 80 15.57 -8.91 -13.54
C LYS A 80 16.92 -8.32 -13.91
N ASP A 81 17.99 -9.00 -13.50
CA ASP A 81 19.37 -8.59 -13.77
C ASP A 81 19.75 -8.92 -15.23
N SER A 82 20.19 -7.92 -15.99
CA SER A 82 20.79 -8.13 -17.31
C SER A 82 22.26 -8.53 -17.25
N GLY A 83 22.94 -8.27 -16.12
CA GLY A 83 24.34 -8.62 -15.92
C GLY A 83 25.30 -8.00 -16.93
N ASP A 84 25.04 -6.77 -17.36
CA ASP A 84 25.75 -6.05 -18.44
C ASP A 84 25.75 -6.76 -19.81
N ASP A 85 24.82 -7.69 -20.03
CA ASP A 85 24.68 -8.40 -21.29
C ASP A 85 23.40 -8.00 -22.03
N VAL A 86 23.59 -7.49 -23.26
CA VAL A 86 22.50 -7.03 -24.12
C VAL A 86 21.60 -8.17 -24.60
N ILE A 87 22.14 -9.38 -24.76
CA ILE A 87 21.36 -10.56 -25.19
C ILE A 87 20.46 -11.02 -24.04
N THR A 88 21.01 -11.09 -22.83
CA THR A 88 20.25 -11.36 -21.59
C THR A 88 19.18 -10.29 -21.39
N ALA A 89 19.50 -9.01 -21.56
CA ALA A 89 18.52 -7.92 -21.44
C ALA A 89 17.34 -8.09 -22.42
N ALA A 90 17.63 -8.38 -23.69
CA ALA A 90 16.61 -8.52 -24.73
C ALA A 90 15.76 -9.78 -24.57
N SER A 91 16.38 -10.92 -24.24
CA SER A 91 15.67 -12.20 -24.08
C SER A 91 14.80 -12.25 -22.83
N THR A 92 15.15 -11.46 -21.81
CA THR A 92 14.45 -11.37 -20.52
C THR A 92 13.01 -10.84 -20.63
N GLY A 93 12.70 -10.07 -21.69
CA GLY A 93 11.38 -9.52 -21.98
C GLY A 93 10.40 -10.50 -22.65
N THR A 94 10.84 -11.72 -22.94
CA THR A 94 9.98 -12.78 -23.49
C THR A 94 9.24 -13.44 -22.33
N LEU A 95 7.91 -13.33 -22.32
CA LEU A 95 7.03 -14.08 -21.43
C LEU A 95 6.90 -15.54 -21.90
#